data_AF-A0AA95M617-F1
#
_entry.id   AF-A0AA95M617-F1
#
_cell.length_a   1.000
_cell.length_b   1.000
_cell.length_c   1.000
_cell.angle_alpha   90.00
_cell.angle_beta   90.00
_cell.angle_gamma   90.00
#
_symmetry.space_group_name_H-M   'P 1'
#
loop_
_entity.id
_entity.type
_entity.pdbx_description
1 polymer ?
#
loop_
_entity_poly.entity_id
_entity_poly.type
_entity_poly.pdbx_seq_one_letter_code
_entity_poly.pdbx_strand_id
1 'polypeptide(L)'
;MAATHGEEIPLGLALDKDRGPTTDAAKAFEGVCLPFGGAKGAAFAMLMELLAGVLTGANYGGEVKSLYYDHSEPQNVGHLFIAIKPDLFISKEEFENQWIRLLHE
;
A
#
# COMPACT_ATOMS: atom_id res chain seq x y z
N MET A 1 11.53 10.08 5.15
CA MET A 1 11.34 11.16 6.15
C MET A 1 12.15 10.90 7.41
N ALA A 2 11.97 9.79 8.13
CA ALA A 2 12.82 9.49 9.30
C ALA A 2 14.33 9.51 8.94
N ALA A 3 14.72 8.86 7.83
CA ALA A 3 16.10 8.88 7.35
C ALA A 3 16.65 10.28 7.04
N THR A 4 15.81 11.18 6.49
CA THR A 4 16.24 12.55 6.17
C THR A 4 16.37 13.43 7.40
N HIS A 5 15.69 13.09 8.50
CA HIS A 5 15.78 13.79 9.78
C HIS A 5 16.75 13.11 10.78
N GLY A 6 17.34 11.96 10.42
CA GLY A 6 18.18 11.19 11.33
C GLY A 6 17.40 10.57 12.50
N GLU A 7 16.11 10.34 12.33
CA GLU A 7 15.24 9.74 13.34
C GLU A 7 15.20 8.21 13.20
N GLU A 8 15.01 7.52 14.33
CA GLU A 8 14.78 6.08 14.33
C GLU A 8 13.34 5.73 13.90
N ILE A 9 13.16 4.54 13.35
CA ILE A 9 11.85 3.94 13.09
C ILE A 9 11.55 2.85 14.12
N PRO A 10 10.27 2.61 14.46
CA PRO A 10 9.87 1.46 15.26
C PRO A 10 10.38 0.13 14.69
N LEU A 11 10.82 -0.76 15.57
CA LEU A 11 11.24 -2.11 15.20
C LEU A 11 10.06 -2.89 14.58
N GLY A 12 10.34 -3.64 13.51
CA GLY A 12 9.34 -4.45 12.80
C GLY A 12 8.68 -3.76 11.61
N LEU A 13 9.07 -2.52 11.28
CA LEU A 13 8.60 -1.82 10.08
C LEU A 13 9.39 -2.16 8.81
N ALA A 14 10.68 -2.46 8.93
CA ALA A 14 11.54 -2.74 7.79
C ALA A 14 12.68 -3.68 8.17
N LEU A 15 13.26 -4.28 7.13
CA LEU A 15 14.54 -4.99 7.19
C LEU A 15 15.58 -4.16 6.45
N ASP A 16 16.84 -4.26 6.87
CA ASP A 16 17.97 -3.72 6.11
C ASP A 16 18.30 -4.60 4.88
N LYS A 17 19.32 -4.19 4.11
CA LYS A 17 19.80 -4.92 2.93
C LYS A 17 20.25 -6.36 3.22
N ASP A 18 20.67 -6.65 4.45
CA ASP A 18 21.14 -7.96 4.90
C ASP A 18 19.99 -8.79 5.49
N ARG A 19 18.75 -8.30 5.36
CA ARG A 19 17.49 -8.88 5.85
C ARG A 19 17.38 -8.92 7.37
N GLY A 20 18.16 -8.10 8.08
CA GLY A 20 18.06 -7.93 9.53
C GLY A 20 16.99 -6.90 9.90
N PRO A 21 16.17 -7.13 10.95
CA PRO A 21 15.30 -6.09 11.51
C PRO A 21 16.12 -4.87 11.96
N THR A 22 15.65 -3.65 11.67
CA THR A 22 16.38 -2.42 11.99
C THR A 22 15.46 -1.31 12.50
N THR A 23 15.99 -0.48 13.40
CA THR A 23 15.41 0.81 13.80
C THR A 23 16.12 2.00 13.14
N ASP A 24 17.26 1.76 12.50
CA ASP A 24 17.99 2.77 11.73
C ASP A 24 17.27 3.02 10.41
N ALA A 25 16.72 4.24 10.27
CA ALA A 25 15.92 4.62 9.12
C ALA A 25 16.73 4.68 7.81
N ALA A 26 18.03 5.00 7.86
CA ALA A 26 18.88 5.02 6.68
C ALA A 26 19.14 3.60 6.17
N LYS A 27 19.40 2.66 7.09
CA LYS A 27 19.53 1.23 6.72
C LYS A 27 18.22 0.64 6.23
N ALA A 28 17.10 1.04 6.81
CA ALA A 28 15.77 0.61 6.38
C ALA A 28 15.43 1.08 4.96
N PHE A 29 15.83 2.31 4.59
CA PHE A 29 15.59 2.89 3.27
C PHE A 29 16.29 2.11 2.15
N GLU A 30 17.49 1.58 2.42
CA GLU A 30 18.26 0.73 1.51
C GLU A 30 17.82 -0.74 1.52
N GLY A 31 16.85 -1.09 2.38
CA GLY A 31 16.36 -2.44 2.57
C GLY A 31 14.94 -2.64 2.02
N VAL A 32 14.08 -3.29 2.80
CA VAL A 32 12.69 -3.58 2.41
C VAL A 32 11.70 -3.28 3.54
N CYS A 33 10.60 -2.61 3.21
CA CYS A 33 9.49 -2.39 4.13
C CYS A 33 8.67 -3.67 4.31
N LEU A 34 8.31 -3.97 5.56
CA LEU A 34 7.45 -5.11 5.89
C LEU A 34 5.97 -4.73 5.75
N PRO A 35 5.12 -5.66 5.29
CA PRO A 35 3.69 -5.42 5.21
C PRO A 35 3.06 -5.34 6.60
N PHE A 36 2.14 -4.40 6.78
CA PHE A 36 1.37 -4.29 8.02
C PHE A 36 0.57 -5.59 8.29
N GLY A 37 0.44 -6.00 9.54
CA GLY A 37 -0.35 -7.20 9.86
C GLY A 37 0.18 -8.52 9.25
N GLY A 38 1.46 -8.55 8.86
CA GLY A 38 2.15 -9.75 8.39
C GLY A 38 1.49 -10.37 7.15
N ALA A 39 1.14 -11.65 7.23
CA ALA A 39 0.58 -12.41 6.10
C ALA A 39 -0.69 -11.76 5.50
N LYS A 40 -1.51 -11.08 6.32
CA LYS A 40 -2.72 -10.40 5.83
C LYS A 40 -2.38 -9.16 4.99
N GLY A 41 -1.44 -8.33 5.44
CA GLY A 41 -1.00 -7.19 4.64
C GLY A 41 -0.26 -7.61 3.39
N ALA A 42 0.51 -8.71 3.44
CA ALA A 42 1.13 -9.29 2.25
C ALA A 42 0.08 -9.72 1.22
N ALA A 43 -0.99 -10.38 1.66
CA ALA A 43 -2.10 -10.74 0.77
C ALA A 43 -2.80 -9.52 0.18
N PHE A 44 -3.00 -8.45 0.96
CA PHE A 44 -3.54 -7.19 0.46
C PHE A 44 -2.61 -6.51 -0.56
N ALA A 45 -1.30 -6.47 -0.30
CA ALA A 45 -0.34 -5.90 -1.24
C ALA A 45 -0.36 -6.66 -2.58
N MET A 46 -0.41 -7.99 -2.56
CA MET A 46 -0.53 -8.81 -3.78
C MET A 46 -1.84 -8.56 -4.52
N LEU A 47 -2.96 -8.40 -3.80
CA LEU A 47 -4.24 -8.07 -4.43
C LEU A 47 -4.18 -6.71 -5.14
N MET A 48 -3.57 -5.71 -4.51
CA MET A 48 -3.38 -4.39 -5.13
C MET A 48 -2.51 -4.47 -6.38
N GLU A 49 -1.43 -5.25 -6.34
CA GLU A 49 -0.56 -5.49 -7.48
C GLU A 49 -1.32 -6.08 -8.67
N LEU A 50 -2.18 -7.07 -8.41
CA LEU A 50 -3.02 -7.71 -9.41
C LEU A 50 -4.02 -6.70 -10.01
N LEU A 51 -4.70 -5.94 -9.16
CA LEU A 51 -5.79 -5.04 -9.57
C LEU A 51 -5.31 -3.76 -10.26
N ALA A 52 -4.19 -3.19 -9.81
CA ALA A 52 -3.67 -1.92 -10.28
C ALA A 52 -2.47 -2.05 -11.22
N GLY A 53 -1.77 -3.18 -11.22
CA GLY A 53 -0.69 -3.47 -12.16
C GLY A 53 -1.18 -4.35 -13.30
N VAL A 54 -1.35 -5.64 -12.99
CA VAL A 54 -1.65 -6.68 -14.00
C VAL A 54 -2.95 -6.39 -14.76
N LEU A 55 -4.04 -6.11 -14.05
CA LEU A 55 -5.36 -5.92 -14.65
C LEU A 55 -5.41 -4.68 -15.56
N THR A 56 -4.68 -3.62 -15.23
CA THR A 56 -4.67 -2.38 -16.03
C THR A 56 -3.63 -2.40 -17.15
N GLY A 57 -2.76 -3.43 -17.21
CA GLY A 57 -1.63 -3.50 -18.14
C GLY A 57 -0.45 -2.58 -17.77
N ALA A 58 -0.37 -2.15 -16.51
CA ALA A 58 0.72 -1.35 -15.99
C ALA A 58 1.90 -2.24 -15.53
N ASN A 59 3.04 -1.62 -15.20
CA ASN A 59 4.16 -2.34 -14.61
C ASN A 59 3.76 -2.91 -13.24
N TYR A 60 4.33 -4.05 -12.89
CA TYR A 60 4.09 -4.71 -11.60
C TYR A 60 5.35 -5.38 -11.05
N GLY A 61 5.36 -5.63 -9.74
CA GLY A 61 6.47 -6.24 -9.02
C GLY A 61 7.76 -5.44 -9.18
N GLY A 62 8.82 -6.10 -9.68
CA GLY A 62 10.13 -5.47 -9.87
C GLY A 62 10.25 -4.60 -11.12
N GLU A 63 9.21 -4.49 -11.95
CA GLU A 63 9.24 -3.73 -13.20
C GLU A 63 8.90 -2.25 -12.99
N VAL A 64 8.30 -1.90 -11.84
CA VAL A 64 8.00 -0.51 -11.49
C VAL A 64 9.31 0.24 -11.23
N LYS A 65 9.59 1.27 -12.03
CA LYS A 65 10.84 2.03 -11.90
C LYS A 65 10.93 2.74 -10.54
N SER A 66 12.16 2.90 -10.05
CA SER A 66 12.40 3.53 -8.76
C SER A 66 12.02 5.00 -8.79
N LEU A 67 11.23 5.43 -7.81
CA LEU A 67 10.90 6.85 -7.63
C LEU A 67 12.12 7.69 -7.19
N TYR A 68 13.19 7.08 -6.70
CA TYR A 68 14.31 7.79 -6.08
C TYR A 68 15.63 7.65 -6.85
N TYR A 69 15.81 6.56 -7.62
CA TYR A 69 17.10 6.24 -8.22
C TYR A 69 17.08 6.16 -9.75
N ASP A 70 15.91 5.94 -10.39
CA ASP A 70 15.80 5.80 -11.84
C ASP A 70 14.67 6.68 -12.40
N HIS A 71 15.06 7.80 -12.98
CA HIS A 71 14.15 8.79 -13.60
C HIS A 71 14.23 8.78 -15.13
N SER A 72 14.79 7.72 -15.73
CA SER A 72 14.99 7.65 -17.19
C SER A 72 13.68 7.55 -17.98
N GLU A 73 12.63 7.02 -17.35
CA GLU A 73 11.29 6.87 -17.93
C GLU A 73 10.21 6.94 -16.84
N PRO A 74 8.93 7.17 -17.21
CA PRO A 74 7.83 7.09 -16.25
C PRO A 74 7.74 5.71 -15.59
N GLN A 75 7.32 5.66 -14.32
CA GLN A 75 7.20 4.39 -13.58
C GLN A 75 6.19 3.40 -14.17
N ASN A 76 5.27 3.88 -15.02
CA ASN A 76 4.17 3.11 -15.62
C ASN A 76 3.30 2.39 -14.58
N VAL A 77 2.87 3.11 -13.54
CA VAL A 77 1.92 2.61 -12.53
C VAL A 77 0.48 2.68 -13.02
N GLY A 78 -0.37 1.75 -12.59
CA GLY A 78 -1.79 1.73 -12.91
C GLY A 78 -2.67 1.98 -11.69
N HIS A 79 -3.96 2.21 -11.95
CA HIS A 79 -4.96 2.53 -10.94
C HIS A 79 -6.28 1.85 -11.26
N LEU A 80 -6.95 1.33 -10.23
CA LEU A 80 -8.31 0.82 -10.31
C LEU A 80 -9.26 1.70 -9.50
N PHE A 81 -10.37 2.10 -10.10
CA PHE A 81 -11.46 2.80 -9.41
C PHE A 81 -12.70 1.92 -9.41
N ILE A 82 -13.31 1.74 -8.24
CA ILE A 82 -14.55 0.98 -8.06
C ILE A 82 -15.60 1.94 -7.50
N ALA A 83 -16.70 2.11 -8.23
CA ALA A 83 -17.86 2.87 -7.77
C ALA A 83 -19.06 1.93 -7.65
N ILE A 84 -19.64 1.85 -6.45
CA ILE A 84 -20.83 1.03 -6.18
C ILE A 84 -21.96 1.98 -5.85
N LYS A 85 -23.05 1.88 -6.61
CA LYS A 85 -24.27 2.66 -6.37
C LYS A 85 -25.15 1.90 -5.36
N PRO A 86 -25.24 2.34 -4.09
CA PRO A 86 -25.84 1.53 -3.01
C PRO A 86 -27.35 1.36 -3.16
N ASP A 87 -28.03 2.33 -3.77
CA ASP A 87 -29.46 2.31 -4.01
C ASP A 87 -29.91 1.31 -5.10
N LEU A 88 -28.97 0.56 -5.69
CA LEU A 88 -29.27 -0.63 -6.50
C LEU A 88 -29.59 -1.87 -5.65
N PHE A 89 -29.19 -1.90 -4.38
CA PHE A 89 -29.29 -3.08 -3.52
C PHE A 89 -30.30 -2.91 -2.39
N ILE A 90 -30.35 -1.71 -1.79
CA ILE A 90 -31.30 -1.34 -0.73
C ILE A 90 -31.81 0.08 -0.99
N SER A 91 -32.87 0.53 -0.30
CA SER A 91 -33.30 1.92 -0.46
C SER A 91 -32.22 2.89 0.07
N LYS A 92 -32.20 4.11 -0.47
CA LYS A 92 -31.27 5.15 0.00
C LYS A 92 -31.44 5.42 1.51
N GLU A 93 -32.69 5.49 1.98
CA GLU A 93 -33.01 5.68 3.39
C GLU A 93 -32.47 4.53 4.27
N GLU A 94 -32.66 3.29 3.83
CA GLU A 94 -32.13 2.13 4.56
C GLU A 94 -30.59 2.15 4.61
N PHE A 95 -29.93 2.49 3.50
CA PHE A 95 -28.48 2.63 3.47
C PHE A 95 -27.98 3.70 4.44
N GLU A 96 -28.62 4.87 4.46
CA GLU A 96 -28.28 5.97 5.36
C GLU A 96 -28.49 5.57 6.83
N ASN A 97 -29.59 4.87 7.15
CA ASN A 97 -29.86 4.38 8.51
C ASN A 97 -28.81 3.36 8.98
N GLN A 98 -28.45 2.39 8.13
CA GLN A 98 -27.42 1.39 8.43
C GLN A 98 -26.04 2.05 8.63
N TRP A 99 -25.70 3.03 7.79
CA TRP A 99 -24.46 3.81 7.92
C TRP A 99 -24.40 4.59 9.24
N ILE A 100 -25.49 5.29 9.60
CA ILE A 100 -25.57 6.03 10.87
C ILE A 100 -25.46 5.08 12.07
N ARG A 101 -26.09 3.91 12.00
CA ARG A 101 -26.00 2.91 13.07
C ARG A 101 -24.56 2.47 13.30
N LEU A 102 -23.83 2.10 12.23
CA LEU A 102 -22.44 1.66 12.32
C LEU A 102 -21.53 2.72 12.97
N LEU A 103 -21.78 4.00 12.73
CA LEU A 103 -20.96 5.10 13.30
C LEU A 103 -21.19 5.34 14.80
N HIS A 104 -22.28 4.81 15.37
CA HIS A 104 -22.62 4.97 16.79
C HIS A 104 -22.42 3.68 17.61
N GLU A 105 -21.86 2.63 17.00
CA GLU A 105 -21.35 1.44 17.69
C GLU A 105 -19.88 1.66 18.11
#